data_AF-A0A849FW19-F1
#
_entry.id   AF-A0A849FW19-F1
#
_cell.length_a   1.000
_cell.length_b   1.000
_cell.length_c   1.000
_cell.angle_alpha   90.00
_cell.angle_beta   90.00
_cell.angle_gamma   90.00
#
_symmetry.space_group_name_H-M   'P 1'
#
loop_
_entity.id
_entity.type
_entity.pdbx_description
1 polymer ?
#
loop_
_entity_poly.entity_id
_entity_poly.type
_entity_poly.pdbx_seq_one_letter_code
_entity_poly.pdbx_strand_id
1 'polypeptide(L)'
;MGTLFFFYYFLGVLLIILGLIVRDNPNLIAGYRQLTEEQRRKLDIERISGLMQKYLVIIGILLILTTQIIPSESLGSYSVYIILGTCTALVIMGWRVSRVSRI
;
A
#
# COMPACT_ATOMS: atom_id res chain seq x y z
N MET A 1 25.47 7.73 2.87
CA MET A 1 24.41 7.72 3.90
C MET A 1 23.07 8.32 3.44
N GLY A 2 22.99 9.18 2.42
CA GLY A 2 21.71 9.81 2.00
C GLY A 2 20.82 9.02 1.01
N THR A 3 21.34 8.00 0.32
CA THR A 3 20.60 7.31 -0.76
C THR A 3 19.42 6.48 -0.25
N LEU A 4 19.59 5.74 0.85
CA LEU A 4 18.52 4.93 1.44
C LEU A 4 17.42 5.82 2.03
N PHE A 5 17.79 6.91 2.71
CA PHE A 5 16.83 7.87 3.23
C PHE A 5 15.94 8.44 2.12
N PHE A 6 16.56 8.93 1.03
CA PHE A 6 15.83 9.46 -0.11
C PHE A 6 14.95 8.39 -0.78
N PHE A 7 15.45 7.16 -0.88
CA PHE A 7 14.69 6.04 -1.43
C PHE A 7 13.43 5.72 -0.61
N TYR A 8 13.54 5.57 0.71
CA TYR A 8 12.39 5.27 1.57
C TYR A 8 11.39 6.43 1.62
N TYR A 9 11.89 7.67 1.62
CA TYR A 9 11.04 8.85 1.56
C TYR A 9 10.26 8.92 0.24
N PHE A 10 10.95 8.77 -0.89
CA PHE A 10 10.34 8.75 -2.21
C PHE A 10 9.33 7.61 -2.35
N LEU A 11 9.67 6.41 -1.87
CA LEU A 11 8.78 5.26 -1.89
C LEU A 11 7.51 5.51 -1.05
N GLY A 12 7.65 6.12 0.13
CA GLY A 12 6.52 6.50 0.97
C GLY A 12 5.57 7.49 0.29
N VAL A 13 6.12 8.53 -0.35
CA VAL A 13 5.33 9.50 -1.12
C VAL A 13 4.64 8.82 -2.31
N LEU A 14 5.36 7.96 -3.04
CA LEU A 14 4.84 7.22 -4.17
C LEU A 14 3.67 6.31 -3.75
N LEU A 15 3.77 5.63 -2.60
CA LEU A 15 2.69 4.80 -2.05
C LEU A 15 1.45 5.62 -1.70
N ILE A 16 1.62 6.82 -1.14
CA ILE A 16 0.49 7.71 -0.85
C ILE A 16 -0.22 8.11 -2.15
N ILE A 17 0.55 8.53 -3.16
CA ILE A 17 0.00 8.93 -4.47
C ILE A 17 -0.72 7.74 -5.12
N LEU A 18 -0.12 6.55 -5.14
CA LEU A 18 -0.77 5.34 -5.64
C LEU A 18 -2.06 5.02 -4.89
N GLY A 19 -2.06 5.16 -3.56
CA GLY A 19 -3.25 4.97 -2.74
C GLY A 19 -4.39 5.90 -3.16
N LEU A 20 -4.10 7.18 -3.42
CA LEU A 20 -5.08 8.12 -3.92
C LEU A 20 -5.57 7.75 -5.33
N ILE A 21 -4.68 7.37 -6.24
CA ILE A 21 -5.03 7.01 -7.63
C ILE A 21 -5.89 5.76 -7.70
N VAL A 22 -5.64 4.76 -6.85
CA VAL A 22 -6.43 3.51 -6.80
C VAL A 22 -7.90 3.79 -6.48
N ARG A 23 -8.19 4.87 -5.72
CA ARG A 23 -9.56 5.33 -5.47
C ARG A 23 -10.33 5.58 -6.77
N ASP A 24 -9.72 6.39 -7.63
CA ASP A 24 -10.37 6.93 -8.83
C ASP A 24 -10.23 5.99 -10.03
N ASN A 25 -9.27 5.06 -9.99
CA ASN A 25 -9.01 4.10 -11.06
C ASN A 25 -8.99 2.65 -10.55
N PRO A 26 -10.17 2.05 -10.30
CA PRO A 26 -10.26 0.64 -9.88
C PRO A 26 -9.72 -0.34 -10.93
N ASN A 27 -9.52 0.11 -12.17
CA ASN A 27 -8.87 -0.64 -13.24
C ASN A 27 -7.39 -0.99 -12.94
N LEU A 28 -6.76 -0.32 -11.97
CA LEU A 28 -5.42 -0.63 -11.46
C LEU A 28 -5.41 -1.84 -10.52
N ILE A 29 -6.58 -2.27 -10.04
CA ILE A 29 -6.69 -3.48 -9.22
C ILE A 29 -6.56 -4.68 -10.16
N ALA A 30 -5.44 -5.40 -10.05
CA ALA A 30 -5.21 -6.61 -10.83
C ALA A 30 -6.39 -7.59 -10.63
N GLY A 31 -6.93 -8.09 -11.75
CA GLY A 31 -8.14 -8.91 -11.77
C GLY A 31 -9.43 -8.15 -12.10
N TYR A 32 -9.49 -6.82 -11.95
CA TYR A 32 -10.69 -6.03 -12.28
C TYR A 32 -11.11 -6.17 -13.76
N ARG A 33 -10.13 -6.19 -14.66
CA ARG A 33 -10.33 -6.36 -16.10
C ARG A 33 -10.92 -7.74 -16.46
N GLN A 34 -10.66 -8.76 -15.64
CA GLN A 34 -11.10 -10.15 -15.85
C GLN A 34 -12.45 -10.46 -15.19
N LEU A 35 -12.97 -9.57 -14.32
CA LEU A 35 -14.30 -9.73 -13.72
C LEU A 35 -15.39 -9.41 -14.75
N THR A 36 -16.39 -10.29 -14.84
CA THR A 36 -17.60 -10.04 -15.64
C THR A 36 -18.47 -8.95 -15.00
N GLU A 37 -19.32 -8.28 -15.79
CA GLU A 37 -20.24 -7.22 -15.33
C GLU A 37 -21.05 -7.62 -14.10
N GLU A 38 -21.49 -8.89 -14.03
CA GLU A 38 -22.24 -9.42 -12.88
C GLU A 38 -21.40 -9.52 -11.60
N GLN A 39 -20.14 -9.93 -11.71
CA GLN A 39 -19.22 -9.98 -10.58
C GLN A 39 -18.81 -8.57 -10.13
N ARG A 40 -18.63 -7.64 -11.08
CA ARG A 40 -18.38 -6.22 -10.79
C ARG A 40 -19.52 -5.56 -10.04
N ARG A 41 -20.77 -5.95 -10.35
CA ARG A 41 -21.97 -5.39 -9.72
C ARG A 41 -22.23 -5.96 -8.32
N LYS A 42 -21.77 -7.20 -8.06
CA LYS A 42 -21.75 -7.80 -6.71
C LYS A 42 -20.61 -7.27 -5.84
N LEU A 43 -19.47 -6.94 -6.44
CA LEU A 43 -18.34 -6.36 -5.74
C LEU A 43 -18.63 -4.89 -5.42
N ASP A 44 -18.58 -4.54 -4.14
CA ASP A 44 -18.57 -3.15 -3.71
C ASP A 44 -17.18 -2.56 -4.02
N ILE A 45 -16.99 -2.17 -5.28
CA ILE A 45 -15.74 -1.64 -5.83
C ILE A 45 -15.31 -0.40 -5.04
N GLU A 46 -16.26 0.43 -4.63
CA GLU A 46 -16.01 1.63 -3.85
C GLU A 46 -15.44 1.30 -2.46
N ARG A 47 -15.96 0.24 -1.82
CA ARG A 47 -15.44 -0.26 -0.55
C ARG A 47 -14.06 -0.92 -0.68
N ILE A 48 -13.84 -1.71 -1.73
CA ILE A 48 -12.54 -2.36 -1.98
C ILE A 48 -11.48 -1.31 -2.29
N SER A 49 -11.79 -0.41 -3.21
CA SER A 49 -10.94 0.70 -3.62
C SER A 49 -10.62 1.63 -2.45
N GLY A 50 -11.62 1.99 -1.64
CA GLY A 50 -11.44 2.80 -0.43
C GLY A 50 -10.61 2.11 0.66
N LEU A 51 -10.74 0.77 0.82
CA LEU A 51 -9.85 0.02 1.69
C LEU A 51 -8.43 0.03 1.15
N MET A 52 -8.25 -0.22 -0.15
CA MET A 52 -6.94 -0.27 -0.80
C MET A 52 -6.20 1.08 -0.69
N GLN A 53 -6.92 2.17 -0.93
CA GLN A 53 -6.46 3.54 -0.70
C GLN A 53 -5.99 3.74 0.73
N LYS A 54 -6.82 3.42 1.73
CA LYS A 54 -6.48 3.63 3.14
C LYS A 54 -5.21 2.89 3.53
N TYR A 55 -5.08 1.62 3.17
CA TYR A 55 -3.88 0.84 3.50
C TYR A 55 -2.62 1.37 2.81
N LEU A 56 -2.69 1.71 1.51
CA LEU A 56 -1.55 2.27 0.78
C LEU A 56 -1.08 3.61 1.38
N VAL A 57 -2.02 4.49 1.71
CA VAL A 57 -1.72 5.78 2.35
C VAL A 57 -1.13 5.57 3.74
N ILE A 58 -1.69 4.68 4.57
CA ILE A 58 -1.18 4.39 5.92
C ILE A 58 0.25 3.83 5.87
N ILE A 59 0.52 2.87 4.96
CA ILE A 59 1.87 2.29 4.80
C ILE A 59 2.86 3.36 4.34
N GLY A 60 2.48 4.22 3.39
CA GLY A 60 3.32 5.31 2.93
C GLY A 60 3.64 6.34 4.03
N ILE A 61 2.65 6.72 4.84
CA ILE A 61 2.86 7.61 6.00
C ILE A 61 3.79 6.95 7.03
N LEU A 62 3.60 5.66 7.31
CA LEU A 62 4.42 4.94 8.29
C LEU A 62 5.88 4.84 7.83
N LEU A 63 6.12 4.65 6.53
CA LEU A 63 7.45 4.69 5.93
C LEU A 63 8.11 6.06 6.11
N ILE A 64 7.40 7.15 5.81
CA ILE A 64 7.92 8.51 5.99
C ILE A 64 8.22 8.77 7.47
N LEU A 65 7.31 8.45 8.39
CA LEU A 65 7.55 8.61 9.83
C LEU A 65 8.78 7.84 10.31
N THR A 66 8.96 6.61 9.81
CA THR A 66 10.14 5.79 10.15
C THR A 66 11.44 6.46 9.70
N THR A 67 11.46 7.13 8.54
CA THR A 67 12.64 7.89 8.10
C THR A 67 12.96 9.11 8.96
N GLN A 68 11.95 9.69 9.63
CA GLN A 68 12.16 10.84 10.53
C GLN A 68 12.60 10.40 11.93
N ILE A 69 12.14 9.24 12.40
CA ILE A 69 12.42 8.72 13.74
C ILE A 69 13.79 8.01 13.79
N ILE A 70 14.12 7.23 12.76
CA ILE A 70 15.37 6.46 12.73
C ILE A 70 16.49 7.34 12.14
N PRO A 71 17.63 7.52 12.86
CA PRO A 71 18.79 8.24 12.34
C PRO A 71 19.26 7.65 11.00
N SER A 72 19.65 8.50 10.05
CA SER A 72 20.07 8.07 8.71
C SER A 72 21.20 7.04 8.71
N GLU A 73 22.00 7.07 9.76
CA GLU A 73 23.18 6.23 9.98
C GLU A 73 22.77 4.79 10.34
N SER A 74 21.63 4.64 11.02
CA SER A 74 21.09 3.35 11.47
C SER A 74 20.09 2.73 10.48
N LEU A 75 19.66 3.48 9.46
CA LEU A 75 18.72 2.97 8.43
C LEU A 75 19.22 1.70 7.75
N GLY A 76 20.53 1.54 7.57
CA GLY A 76 21.11 0.31 7.02
C GLY A 76 20.81 -0.92 7.88
N SER A 77 21.00 -0.82 9.19
CA SER A 77 20.75 -1.92 10.14
C SER A 77 19.26 -2.23 10.31
N TYR A 78 18.40 -1.21 10.25
CA TYR A 78 16.95 -1.39 10.38
C TYR A 78 16.24 -1.69 9.05
N SER A 79 16.93 -1.59 7.92
CA SER A 79 16.35 -1.79 6.58
C SER A 79 15.61 -3.12 6.44
N VAL A 80 16.17 -4.21 6.96
CA VAL A 80 15.55 -5.54 6.92
C VAL A 80 14.24 -5.57 7.70
N TYR A 81 14.18 -4.93 8.87
CA TYR A 81 12.96 -4.86 9.67
C TYR A 81 11.89 -3.98 9.00
N ILE A 82 12.30 -2.88 8.37
CA ILE A 82 11.40 -2.00 7.62
C ILE A 82 10.81 -2.75 6.41
N ILE A 83 11.64 -3.48 5.66
CA ILE A 83 11.20 -4.30 4.52
C ILE A 83 10.28 -5.42 4.99
N LEU A 84 10.62 -6.12 6.07
CA LEU A 84 9.79 -7.19 6.61
C LEU A 84 8.44 -6.65 7.13
N GLY A 85 8.44 -5.51 7.82
CA GLY A 85 7.23 -4.85 8.31
C GLY A 85 6.32 -4.36 7.18
N THR A 86 6.89 -3.78 6.13
CA THR A 86 6.13 -3.34 4.95
C THR A 86 5.56 -4.53 4.15
N CYS A 87 6.34 -5.59 3.93
CA CYS A 87 5.89 -6.82 3.29
C CYS A 87 4.75 -7.49 4.07
N THR A 88 4.87 -7.62 5.40
CA THR A 88 3.82 -8.22 6.23
C THR A 88 2.54 -7.37 6.23
N ALA A 89 2.65 -6.04 6.27
CA ALA A 89 1.51 -5.15 6.13
C ALA A 89 0.78 -5.31 4.78
N LEU A 90 1.53 -5.47 3.68
CA LEU A 90 0.95 -5.72 2.35
C LEU A 90 0.26 -7.09 2.27
N VAL A 91 0.81 -8.13 2.88
CA VAL A 91 0.16 -9.46 2.94
C VAL A 91 -1.14 -9.39 3.74
N ILE A 92 -1.12 -8.74 4.91
CA ILE A 92 -2.33 -8.55 5.74
C ILE A 92 -3.39 -7.75 4.98
N MET A 93 -2.98 -6.71 4.28
CA MET A 93 -3.84 -5.91 3.41
C MET A 93 -4.47 -6.78 2.32
N GLY A 94 -3.68 -7.53 1.54
CA GLY A 94 -4.19 -8.42 0.49
C GLY A 94 -5.15 -9.48 1.03
N TRP A 95 -4.86 -10.02 2.21
CA TRP A 95 -5.76 -10.95 2.88
C TRP A 95 -7.09 -10.30 3.33
N ARG A 96 -7.04 -9.07 3.87
CA ARG A 96 -8.25 -8.31 4.25
C ARG A 96 -9.09 -7.95 3.05
N VAL A 97 -8.47 -7.48 1.98
CA VAL A 97 -9.14 -7.13 0.71
C VAL A 97 -9.79 -8.38 0.09
N SER A 98 -9.08 -9.51 0.03
CA SER A 98 -9.63 -10.77 -0.52
C SER A 98 -10.73 -11.41 0.34
N ARG A 99 -10.85 -11.04 1.61
CA ARG A 99 -12.00 -11.38 2.44
C ARG A 99 -13.20 -10.49 2.13
N VAL A 100 -13.00 -9.18 1.99
CA VAL A 100 -14.08 -8.24 1.65
C VAL A 100 -14.63 -8.50 0.25
N SER A 101 -13.79 -8.94 -0.69
CA SER A 101 -14.20 -9.29 -2.05
C SER A 101 -14.93 -10.63 -2.18
N ARG A 102 -14.95 -11.46 -1.14
CA ARG A 102 -15.62 -12.79 -1.12
C ARG A 102 -16.97 -12.79 -0.39
N ILE A 103 -17.36 -11.66 0.19
CA ILE A 103 -18.67 -11.43 0.80
C ILE A 103 -19.58 -10.84 -0.27
#